data_AF-A0A7Y6WUD5-F1
#
_entry.id   AF-A0A7Y6WUD5-F1
#
_cell.length_a   1.000
_cell.length_b   1.000
_cell.length_c   1.000
_cell.angle_alpha   90.00
_cell.angle_beta   90.00
_cell.angle_gamma   90.00
#
_symmetry.space_group_name_H-M   'P 1'
#
loop_
_entity.id
_entity.type
_entity.pdbx_description
1 polymer ?
#
loop_
_entity_poly.entity_id
_entity_poly.type
_entity_poly.pdbx_seq_one_letter_code
_entity_poly.pdbx_strand_id
1 'polypeptide(L)'
;MSYTDAFKSQMVKRMVGPGAVSAAALARQVGVSQPTLSQWLREANKLAAMTPPSEEKPVSPKKWTPEEKLRVLAEAHGLAGEALGALLRREGLHEGQLAEWRAAAAGALAQGTKEAPSGALTAGQRRRLAVSEKRVKELERELRRKEKALAEAAALLVLEKKLQAMGWDEKDSGDEDDAADETCEK
;
A
#
# COMPACT_ATOMS: atom_id res chain seq x y z
N MET A 1 -26.32 -2.12 47.44
CA MET A 1 -24.86 -2.39 47.41
C MET A 1 -24.49 -2.85 46.00
N SER A 2 -23.70 -2.07 45.29
CA SER A 2 -23.19 -2.42 43.95
C SER A 2 -21.86 -3.15 44.08
N TYR A 3 -21.74 -4.31 43.43
CA TYR A 3 -20.49 -5.05 43.34
C TYR A 3 -19.71 -4.59 42.11
N THR A 4 -18.38 -4.49 42.21
CA THR A 4 -17.49 -4.11 41.10
C THR A 4 -17.40 -5.23 40.06
N ASP A 5 -17.25 -4.87 38.77
CA ASP A 5 -17.27 -5.87 37.70
C ASP A 5 -16.06 -6.81 37.70
N ALA A 6 -14.91 -6.34 38.20
CA ALA A 6 -13.74 -7.18 38.45
C ALA A 6 -14.04 -8.28 39.49
N PHE A 7 -14.76 -7.93 40.57
CA PHE A 7 -15.14 -8.87 41.61
C PHE A 7 -16.15 -9.91 41.10
N LYS A 8 -17.18 -9.48 40.35
CA LYS A 8 -18.15 -10.40 39.71
C LYS A 8 -17.43 -11.41 38.81
N SER A 9 -16.52 -10.93 37.98
CA SER A 9 -15.75 -11.77 37.04
C SER A 9 -14.86 -12.79 37.76
N GLN A 10 -14.24 -12.40 38.87
CA GLN A 10 -13.44 -13.31 39.70
C GLN A 10 -14.30 -14.40 40.35
N MET A 11 -15.51 -14.06 40.82
CA MET A 11 -16.44 -15.03 41.39
C MET A 11 -16.95 -16.02 40.34
N VAL A 12 -17.30 -15.54 39.15
CA VAL A 12 -17.69 -16.41 38.02
C VAL A 12 -16.54 -17.33 37.61
N LYS A 13 -15.30 -16.83 37.53
CA LYS A 13 -14.12 -17.65 37.22
C LYS A 13 -13.90 -18.79 38.22
N ARG A 14 -14.17 -18.56 39.52
CA ARG A 14 -14.10 -19.59 40.57
C ARG A 14 -15.20 -20.66 40.44
N MET A 15 -16.34 -20.32 39.84
CA MET A 15 -17.46 -21.25 39.61
C MET A 15 -17.35 -22.03 38.29
N VAL A 16 -16.55 -21.56 37.32
CA VAL A 16 -16.43 -22.18 35.98
C VAL A 16 -15.05 -22.85 35.74
N GLY A 17 -14.03 -22.54 36.56
CA GLY A 17 -12.67 -23.06 36.37
C GLY A 17 -12.43 -24.52 36.77
N PRO A 18 -11.24 -25.08 36.50
CA PRO A 18 -10.84 -26.42 36.92
C PRO A 18 -10.73 -26.46 38.46
N GLY A 19 -11.73 -27.06 39.11
CA GLY A 19 -11.96 -26.96 40.56
C GLY A 19 -13.21 -26.13 40.93
N ALA A 20 -14.21 -26.09 40.05
CA ALA A 20 -15.45 -25.32 40.22
C ALA A 20 -16.09 -25.50 41.59
N VAL A 21 -16.20 -24.40 42.33
CA VAL A 21 -16.90 -24.35 43.62
C VAL A 21 -18.36 -24.03 43.36
N SER A 22 -19.28 -24.77 43.98
CA SER A 22 -20.71 -24.50 43.84
C SER A 22 -21.09 -23.12 44.41
N ALA A 23 -22.08 -22.47 43.80
CA ALA A 23 -22.55 -21.14 44.24
C ALA A 23 -22.95 -21.12 45.73
N ALA A 24 -23.44 -22.24 46.28
CA ALA A 24 -23.79 -22.36 47.69
C ALA A 24 -22.55 -22.44 48.62
N ALA A 25 -21.49 -23.11 48.20
CA ALA A 25 -20.24 -23.14 48.95
C ALA A 25 -19.52 -21.78 48.90
N LEU A 26 -19.51 -21.14 47.73
CA LEU A 26 -18.91 -19.82 47.54
C LEU A 26 -19.66 -18.71 48.30
N ALA A 27 -21.00 -18.81 48.38
CA ALA A 27 -21.83 -17.90 49.17
C ALA A 27 -21.42 -17.87 50.66
N ARG A 28 -21.13 -19.04 51.23
CA ARG A 28 -20.69 -19.15 52.64
C ARG A 28 -19.30 -18.59 52.90
N GLN A 29 -18.43 -18.58 51.88
CA GLN A 29 -17.05 -18.09 52.01
C GLN A 29 -16.94 -16.57 51.81
N VAL A 30 -17.73 -16.02 50.89
CA VAL A 30 -17.58 -14.62 50.43
C VAL A 30 -18.68 -13.72 51.02
N GLY A 31 -19.72 -14.29 51.62
CA GLY A 31 -20.84 -13.54 52.20
C GLY A 31 -21.81 -12.95 51.17
N VAL A 32 -21.70 -13.36 49.90
CA VAL A 32 -22.63 -12.98 48.82
C VAL A 32 -23.74 -14.02 48.74
N SER A 33 -24.98 -13.58 48.54
CA SER A 33 -26.11 -14.50 48.43
C SER A 33 -25.97 -15.43 47.23
N GLN A 34 -26.33 -16.71 47.41
CA GLN A 34 -26.32 -17.71 46.34
C GLN A 34 -27.15 -17.32 45.10
N PRO A 35 -28.31 -16.63 45.22
CA PRO A 35 -29.06 -16.14 44.07
C PRO A 35 -28.27 -15.14 43.22
N THR A 36 -27.53 -14.22 43.85
CA THR A 36 -26.72 -13.22 43.15
C THR A 36 -25.56 -13.86 42.40
N LEU A 37 -24.86 -14.82 43.01
CA LEU A 37 -23.80 -15.58 42.33
C LEU A 37 -24.34 -16.38 41.14
N SER A 38 -25.52 -16.99 41.30
CA SER A 38 -26.19 -17.74 40.22
C SER A 38 -26.63 -16.84 39.06
N GLN A 39 -27.06 -15.61 39.35
CA GLN A 39 -27.40 -14.62 38.35
C GLN A 39 -26.15 -14.22 37.53
N TRP A 40 -25.02 -13.92 38.17
CA TRP A 40 -23.78 -13.59 37.46
C TRP A 40 -23.26 -14.74 36.59
N LEU A 41 -23.40 -15.98 37.05
CA LEU A 41 -23.05 -17.16 36.25
C LEU A 41 -23.89 -17.25 34.96
N ARG A 42 -25.20 -16.99 35.07
CA ARG A 42 -26.13 -17.00 33.92
C ARG A 42 -25.84 -15.86 32.95
N GLU A 43 -25.58 -14.66 33.47
CA GLU A 43 -25.21 -13.49 32.65
C GLU A 43 -23.89 -13.73 31.91
N ALA A 44 -22.89 -14.30 32.58
CA ALA A 44 -21.61 -14.64 31.96
C ALA A 44 -21.74 -15.74 30.89
N ASN A 45 -22.53 -16.79 31.14
CA ASN A 45 -22.79 -17.83 30.13
C ASN A 45 -23.60 -17.30 28.95
N LYS A 46 -24.54 -16.38 29.17
CA LYS A 46 -25.30 -15.73 28.09
C LYS A 46 -24.38 -14.85 27.23
N LEU A 47 -23.48 -14.10 27.85
CA LEU A 47 -22.46 -13.32 27.13
C LEU A 47 -21.48 -14.25 26.38
N ALA A 48 -21.04 -15.35 26.99
CA ALA A 48 -20.18 -16.34 26.35
C ALA A 48 -20.88 -17.07 25.19
N ALA A 49 -22.20 -17.26 25.24
CA ALA A 49 -22.98 -17.83 24.13
C ALA A 49 -23.22 -16.83 22.97
N MET A 50 -23.19 -15.52 23.26
CA MET A 50 -23.30 -14.45 22.26
C MET A 50 -21.95 -14.03 21.68
N THR A 51 -20.85 -14.45 22.30
CA THR A 51 -19.50 -14.25 21.78
C THR A 51 -19.11 -15.55 21.09
N PRO A 52 -18.72 -15.57 19.80
CA PRO A 52 -18.18 -16.80 19.21
C PRO A 52 -17.01 -17.28 20.09
N PRO A 53 -16.87 -18.59 20.32
CA PRO A 53 -15.81 -19.12 21.17
C PRO A 53 -14.49 -18.52 20.68
N SER A 54 -13.79 -17.80 21.55
CA SER A 54 -12.44 -17.33 21.26
C SER A 54 -11.65 -18.58 20.98
N GLU A 55 -11.39 -18.84 19.70
CA GLU A 55 -10.44 -19.85 19.26
C GLU A 55 -9.22 -19.69 20.16
N GLU A 56 -8.93 -20.74 20.92
CA GLU A 56 -7.62 -20.93 21.50
C GLU A 56 -6.64 -20.69 20.38
N LYS A 57 -5.94 -19.56 20.45
CA LYS A 57 -5.05 -19.08 19.40
C LYS A 57 -4.27 -20.27 18.87
N PRO A 58 -4.49 -20.75 17.63
CA PRO A 58 -3.49 -21.56 16.99
C PRO A 58 -2.23 -20.72 17.03
N VAL A 59 -1.15 -21.28 17.56
CA VAL A 59 0.19 -20.68 17.65
C VAL A 59 0.35 -19.80 16.43
N SER A 60 0.35 -18.48 16.63
CA SER A 60 0.34 -17.55 15.51
C SER A 60 1.52 -17.94 14.65
N PRO A 61 1.33 -18.25 13.35
CA PRO A 61 2.44 -18.68 12.53
C PRO A 61 3.53 -17.62 12.68
N LYS A 62 4.72 -18.05 13.11
CA LYS A 62 5.87 -17.18 13.34
C LYS A 62 5.91 -16.20 12.17
N LYS A 63 5.85 -14.91 12.44
CA LYS A 63 5.83 -13.87 11.39
C LYS A 63 7.21 -13.85 10.76
N TRP A 64 7.39 -14.64 9.71
CA TRP A 64 8.63 -14.74 8.97
C TRP A 64 8.87 -13.46 8.17
N THR A 65 9.99 -12.80 8.43
CA THR A 65 10.42 -11.68 7.58
C THR A 65 10.93 -12.22 6.23
N PRO A 66 10.86 -11.43 5.14
CA PRO A 66 11.40 -11.85 3.85
C PRO A 66 12.89 -12.23 3.92
N GLU A 67 13.67 -11.52 4.73
CA GLU A 67 15.10 -11.76 4.96
C GLU A 67 15.35 -13.11 5.64
N GLU A 68 14.56 -13.44 6.66
CA GLU A 68 14.63 -14.75 7.33
C GLU A 68 14.26 -15.89 6.39
N LYS A 69 13.21 -15.73 5.57
CA LYS A 69 12.84 -16.73 4.56
C LYS A 69 13.98 -16.98 3.58
N LEU A 70 14.64 -15.91 3.12
CA LEU A 70 15.76 -16.01 2.20
C LEU A 70 16.97 -16.70 2.85
N ARG A 71 17.27 -16.39 4.12
CA ARG A 71 18.32 -17.09 4.89
C ARG A 71 18.07 -18.59 4.94
N VAL A 72 16.84 -18.97 5.32
CA VAL A 72 16.45 -20.39 5.41
C VAL A 72 16.49 -21.08 4.05
N LEU A 73 16.03 -20.42 2.98
CA LEU A 73 16.12 -20.97 1.63
C LEU A 73 17.56 -21.18 1.16
N ALA A 74 18.46 -20.25 1.50
CA ALA A 74 19.89 -20.33 1.18
C ALA A 74 20.58 -21.45 1.98
N GLU A 75 20.33 -21.56 3.28
CA GLU A 75 20.86 -22.66 4.10
C GLU A 75 20.30 -24.02 3.66
N ALA A 76 19.04 -24.08 3.25
CA ALA A 76 18.41 -25.29 2.73
C ALA A 76 18.86 -25.63 1.28
N HIS A 77 19.66 -24.78 0.64
CA HIS A 77 20.22 -25.04 -0.68
C HIS A 77 21.40 -26.00 -0.57
N GLY A 78 21.33 -27.14 -1.25
CA GLY A 78 22.36 -28.19 -1.16
C GLY A 78 22.23 -29.15 0.02
N LEU A 79 21.28 -28.92 0.95
CA LEU A 79 20.95 -29.88 2.00
C LEU A 79 19.86 -30.85 1.54
N ALA A 80 20.05 -32.15 1.79
CA ALA A 80 19.10 -33.21 1.49
C ALA A 80 18.97 -34.20 2.66
N GLY A 81 17.84 -34.90 2.72
CA GLY A 81 17.58 -35.95 3.72
C GLY A 81 17.63 -35.45 5.16
N GLU A 82 18.42 -36.12 6.00
CA GLU A 82 18.48 -35.89 7.45
C GLU A 82 18.94 -34.46 7.82
N ALA A 83 19.91 -33.92 7.07
CA ALA A 83 20.43 -32.58 7.30
C ALA A 83 19.37 -31.49 7.04
N LEU A 84 18.53 -31.70 6.02
CA LEU A 84 17.40 -30.81 5.73
C LEU A 84 16.33 -30.93 6.83
N GLY A 85 15.99 -32.14 7.25
CA GLY A 85 15.04 -32.38 8.34
C GLY A 85 15.50 -31.81 9.69
N ALA A 86 16.80 -31.82 9.97
CA ALA A 86 17.38 -31.19 11.17
C ALA A 86 17.24 -29.66 11.13
N LEU A 87 17.52 -29.03 9.99
CA LEU A 87 17.34 -27.60 9.80
C LEU A 87 15.86 -27.20 9.93
N LEU A 88 14.95 -27.95 9.30
CA LEU A 88 13.51 -27.71 9.38
C LEU A 88 12.98 -27.77 10.81
N ARG A 89 13.42 -28.76 11.60
CA ARG A 89 13.06 -28.86 13.02
C ARG A 89 13.62 -27.70 13.85
N ARG A 90 14.86 -27.29 13.60
CA ARG A 90 15.50 -26.15 14.29
C ARG A 90 14.75 -24.84 14.03
N GLU A 91 14.31 -24.64 12.79
CA GLU A 91 13.63 -23.42 12.35
C GLU A 91 12.11 -23.47 12.58
N GLY A 92 11.55 -24.64 12.94
CA GLY A 92 10.12 -24.86 13.13
C GLY A 92 9.32 -24.84 11.83
N LEU A 93 9.93 -25.28 10.73
CA LEU A 93 9.38 -25.25 9.38
C LEU A 93 9.05 -26.66 8.88
N HIS A 94 8.02 -26.80 8.04
CA HIS A 94 7.67 -28.07 7.40
C HIS A 94 8.22 -28.13 5.96
N GLU A 95 8.47 -29.34 5.46
CA GLU A 95 8.96 -29.55 4.09
C GLU A 95 8.04 -28.94 3.03
N GLY A 96 6.71 -29.05 3.21
CA GLY A 96 5.73 -28.44 2.31
C GLY A 96 5.86 -26.92 2.25
N GLN A 97 6.04 -26.26 3.39
CA GLN A 97 6.23 -24.81 3.46
C GLN A 97 7.54 -24.37 2.81
N LEU A 98 8.61 -25.16 2.95
CA LEU A 98 9.87 -24.90 2.26
C LEU A 98 9.72 -25.06 0.74
N ALA A 99 8.99 -26.07 0.28
CA ALA A 99 8.72 -26.27 -1.14
C ALA A 99 7.91 -25.12 -1.74
N GLU A 100 6.88 -24.64 -1.02
CA GLU A 100 6.13 -23.43 -1.39
C GLU A 100 7.05 -22.21 -1.51
N TRP A 101 7.96 -22.02 -0.55
CA TRP A 101 8.89 -20.89 -0.58
C TRP A 101 9.89 -20.98 -1.74
N ARG A 102 10.38 -22.19 -2.06
CA ARG A 102 11.24 -22.42 -3.24
C ARG A 102 10.49 -22.10 -4.53
N ALA A 103 9.25 -22.58 -4.66
CA ALA A 103 8.41 -22.31 -5.82
C ALA A 103 8.08 -20.82 -5.97
N ALA A 104 7.74 -20.14 -4.86
CA ALA A 104 7.47 -18.71 -4.85
C ALA A 104 8.71 -17.88 -5.22
N ALA A 105 9.89 -18.24 -4.71
CA ALA A 105 11.15 -17.59 -5.06
C ALA A 105 11.50 -17.78 -6.54
N ALA A 106 11.37 -19.01 -7.05
CA ALA A 106 11.59 -19.31 -8.47
C ALA A 106 10.60 -18.58 -9.38
N GLY A 107 9.32 -18.52 -8.98
CA GLY A 107 8.27 -17.79 -9.70
C GLY A 107 8.54 -16.29 -9.75
N ALA A 108 8.96 -15.68 -8.64
CA ALA A 108 9.31 -14.25 -8.59
C ALA A 108 10.51 -13.92 -9.49
N LEU A 109 11.55 -14.77 -9.50
CA LEU A 109 12.72 -14.62 -10.38
C LEU A 109 12.37 -14.83 -11.86
N ALA A 110 11.49 -15.78 -12.17
CA ALA A 110 11.00 -16.02 -13.52
C ALA A 110 10.10 -14.88 -14.03
N GLN A 111 9.32 -14.24 -13.15
CA GLN A 111 8.53 -13.05 -13.48
C GLN A 111 9.38 -11.78 -13.65
N GLY A 112 10.57 -11.72 -13.04
CA GLY A 112 11.53 -10.64 -13.27
C GLY A 112 12.25 -10.73 -14.62
N THR A 113 12.29 -11.92 -15.24
CA THR A 113 12.99 -12.19 -16.51
C THR A 113 12.05 -12.28 -17.72
N LYS A 114 10.79 -12.62 -17.50
CA LYS A 114 9.73 -12.53 -18.50
C LYS A 114 8.86 -11.34 -18.16
N GLU A 115 9.04 -10.25 -18.89
CA GLU A 115 8.08 -9.16 -19.09
C GLU A 115 6.72 -9.43 -18.43
N ALA A 116 6.46 -8.77 -17.30
CA ALA A 116 5.11 -8.68 -16.77
C ALA A 116 4.23 -7.87 -17.76
N PRO A 117 2.90 -8.09 -17.84
CA PRO A 117 2.11 -8.61 -16.72
C PRO A 117 0.90 -9.51 -17.08
N SER A 118 0.77 -10.61 -16.35
CA SER A 118 -0.51 -10.93 -15.69
C SER A 118 -0.44 -10.28 -14.30
N GLY A 119 -1.34 -9.43 -13.83
CA GLY A 119 -2.63 -8.99 -14.33
C GLY A 119 -3.34 -8.21 -13.23
N ALA A 120 -2.64 -7.42 -12.42
CA ALA A 120 -3.22 -6.39 -11.56
C ALA A 120 -2.12 -5.50 -11.01
N LEU A 121 -1.72 -4.49 -11.78
CA LEU A 121 -1.04 -3.33 -11.21
C LEU A 121 -1.83 -2.84 -10.01
N THR A 122 -1.18 -2.58 -8.89
CA THR A 122 -1.87 -2.04 -7.70
C THR A 122 -2.60 -0.75 -8.08
N ALA A 123 -3.70 -0.41 -7.40
CA ALA A 123 -4.46 0.80 -7.69
C ALA A 123 -3.58 2.07 -7.66
N GLY A 124 -2.56 2.09 -6.79
CA GLY A 124 -1.55 3.15 -6.75
C GLY A 124 -0.66 3.21 -7.98
N GLN A 125 -0.17 2.07 -8.48
CA GLN A 125 0.64 2.01 -9.70
C GLN A 125 -0.15 2.46 -10.94
N ARG A 126 -1.42 2.04 -11.08
CA ARG A 126 -2.29 2.49 -12.17
C ARG A 126 -2.49 4.00 -12.18
N ARG A 127 -2.72 4.61 -11.00
CA ARG A 127 -2.85 6.07 -10.88
C ARG A 127 -1.57 6.79 -11.26
N ARG A 128 -0.41 6.30 -10.84
CA ARG A 128 0.89 6.88 -11.21
C ARG A 128 1.13 6.82 -12.72
N LEU A 129 0.86 5.68 -13.34
CA LEU A 129 0.96 5.51 -14.79
C LEU A 129 0.04 6.49 -15.53
N ALA A 130 -1.24 6.55 -15.15
CA ALA A 130 -2.19 7.46 -15.77
C ALA A 130 -1.79 8.95 -15.63
N VAL A 131 -1.21 9.34 -14.48
CA VAL A 131 -0.68 10.70 -14.30
C VAL A 131 0.53 10.94 -15.20
N SER A 132 1.47 9.99 -15.27
CA SER A 132 2.65 10.11 -16.13
C SER A 132 2.28 10.18 -17.61
N GLU A 133 1.33 9.36 -18.08
CA GLU A 133 0.86 9.37 -19.47
C GLU A 133 0.19 10.68 -19.84
N LYS A 134 -0.60 11.26 -18.93
CA LYS A 134 -1.19 12.58 -19.13
C LYS A 134 -0.11 13.65 -19.25
N ARG A 135 0.91 13.60 -18.39
CA ARG A 135 2.02 14.55 -18.44
C ARG A 135 2.82 14.43 -19.73
N VAL A 136 3.09 13.21 -20.17
CA VAL A 136 3.76 12.95 -21.46
C VAL A 136 2.96 13.56 -22.60
N LYS A 137 1.65 13.31 -22.69
CA LYS A 137 0.80 13.87 -23.75
C LYS A 137 0.73 15.40 -23.73
N GLU A 138 0.74 16.00 -22.55
CA GLU A 138 0.77 17.45 -22.40
C GLU A 138 2.11 18.03 -22.91
N LEU A 139 3.22 17.44 -22.47
CA LEU A 139 4.56 17.81 -22.91
C LEU A 139 4.74 17.64 -24.43
N GLU A 140 4.23 16.55 -25.01
CA GLU A 140 4.25 16.33 -26.46
C GLU A 140 3.46 17.41 -27.22
N ARG A 141 2.34 17.88 -26.68
CA ARG A 141 1.55 18.96 -27.31
C ARG A 141 2.27 20.30 -27.22
N GLU A 142 2.86 20.61 -26.07
CA GLU A 142 3.66 21.82 -25.90
C GLU A 142 4.87 21.81 -26.84
N LEU A 143 5.54 20.66 -26.96
CA LEU A 143 6.66 20.46 -27.85
C LEU A 143 6.26 20.71 -29.31
N ARG A 144 5.17 20.09 -29.79
CA ARG A 144 4.66 20.32 -31.15
C ARG A 144 4.30 21.78 -31.43
N ARG A 145 3.70 22.49 -30.46
CA ARG A 145 3.38 23.92 -30.62
C ARG A 145 4.66 24.76 -30.73
N LYS A 146 5.65 24.47 -29.88
CA LYS A 146 6.94 25.16 -29.89
C LYS A 146 7.69 24.87 -31.18
N GLU A 147 7.77 23.62 -31.63
CA GLU A 147 8.37 23.23 -32.90
C GLU A 147 7.70 23.91 -34.09
N LYS A 148 6.36 24.02 -34.09
CA LYS A 148 5.63 24.75 -35.15
C LYS A 148 6.01 26.24 -35.18
N ALA A 149 6.00 26.91 -34.04
CA ALA A 149 6.41 28.32 -33.95
C ALA A 149 7.88 28.52 -34.36
N LEU A 150 8.75 27.57 -33.99
CA LEU A 150 10.16 27.57 -34.39
C LEU A 150 10.32 27.39 -35.90
N ALA A 151 9.54 26.50 -36.50
CA ALA A 151 9.52 26.28 -37.95
C ALA A 151 8.98 27.51 -38.71
N GLU A 152 7.94 28.16 -38.19
CA GLU A 152 7.41 29.42 -38.75
C GLU A 152 8.46 30.54 -38.67
N ALA A 153 9.14 30.70 -37.54
CA ALA A 153 10.24 31.67 -37.40
C ALA A 153 11.41 31.36 -38.35
N ALA A 154 11.79 30.09 -38.48
CA ALA A 154 12.82 29.68 -39.43
C ALA A 154 12.41 29.95 -40.89
N ALA A 155 11.13 29.75 -41.23
CA ALA A 155 10.61 30.06 -42.56
C ALA A 155 10.66 31.57 -42.87
N LEU A 156 10.33 32.42 -41.90
CA LEU A 156 10.46 33.89 -42.04
C LEU A 156 11.92 34.30 -42.29
N LEU A 157 12.87 33.78 -41.51
CA LEU A 157 14.30 34.05 -41.70
C LEU A 157 14.81 33.59 -43.08
N VAL A 158 14.35 32.43 -43.56
CA VAL A 158 14.69 31.94 -44.89
C VAL A 158 14.10 32.84 -45.98
N LEU A 159 12.87 33.33 -45.80
CA LEU A 159 12.22 34.23 -46.74
C LEU A 159 12.94 35.58 -46.81
N GLU A 160 13.27 36.17 -45.66
CA GLU A 160 14.05 37.42 -45.56
C GLU A 160 15.38 37.30 -46.30
N LYS A 161 16.12 36.21 -46.07
CA LYS A 161 17.39 35.96 -46.75
C LYS A 161 17.23 35.83 -48.27
N LYS A 162 16.14 35.21 -48.74
CA LYS A 162 15.85 35.11 -50.18
C LYS A 162 15.49 36.47 -50.78
N LEU A 163 14.76 37.30 -50.04
CA LEU A 163 14.36 38.64 -50.46
C LEU A 163 15.58 39.57 -50.59
N GLN A 164 16.47 39.54 -49.60
CA GLN A 164 17.77 40.22 -49.64
C GLN A 164 18.62 39.76 -50.83
N ALA A 165 18.66 38.45 -51.12
CA ALA A 165 19.41 37.91 -52.26
C ALA A 165 18.85 38.33 -53.63
N MET A 166 17.55 38.62 -53.71
CA MET A 166 16.89 39.15 -54.92
C MET A 166 17.01 40.67 -55.07
N GLY A 167 17.67 41.35 -54.13
CA GLY A 167 17.90 42.79 -54.19
C GLY A 167 16.66 43.64 -53.87
N TRP A 168 15.65 43.08 -53.19
CA TRP A 168 14.46 43.81 -52.72
C TRP A 168 14.74 44.62 -51.44
N ASP A 169 15.96 45.14 -51.32
CA ASP A 169 16.37 46.01 -50.22
C ASP A 169 16.57 47.43 -50.79
N GLU A 170 15.47 48.04 -51.22
CA GLU A 170 15.44 49.46 -51.63
C GLU A 170 14.33 50.20 -50.86
N LYS A 171 14.79 50.92 -49.82
CA LYS A 171 14.26 52.12 -49.12
C LYS A 171 12.80 52.55 -49.37
N ASP A 172 12.07 52.72 -48.28
CA ASP A 172 11.08 53.81 -48.06
C ASP A 172 11.16 54.16 -46.55
N SER A 173 12.03 55.09 -46.16
CA SER A 173 11.86 56.56 -46.08
C SER A 173 11.74 57.00 -44.61
N GLY A 174 12.89 57.35 -44.05
CA GLY A 174 12.90 58.41 -43.05
C GLY A 174 12.88 59.71 -43.84
N ASP A 175 11.73 60.39 -43.85
CA ASP A 175 11.66 61.82 -44.07
C ASP A 175 11.01 62.42 -42.82
N GLU A 176 11.86 62.96 -41.96
CA GLU A 176 11.50 64.11 -41.12
C GLU A 176 11.22 65.27 -42.08
N ASP A 177 9.99 65.77 -42.12
CA ASP A 177 9.73 67.15 -42.52
C ASP A 177 8.69 67.76 -41.58
N ASP A 178 9.25 68.59 -40.71
CA ASP A 178 8.63 69.60 -39.87
C ASP A 178 8.09 70.72 -40.77
N ALA A 179 6.78 70.96 -40.78
CA ALA A 179 6.20 72.17 -41.36
C ALA A 179 4.88 72.53 -40.67
N ALA A 180 4.99 73.52 -39.79
CA ALA A 180 3.88 74.29 -39.26
C ALA A 180 3.00 74.89 -40.37
N ASP A 181 1.68 74.88 -40.18
CA ASP A 181 0.88 76.08 -40.46
C ASP A 181 -0.41 76.09 -39.63
N GLU A 182 -0.55 77.14 -38.83
CA GLU A 182 -1.78 77.57 -38.19
C GLU A 182 -2.63 78.31 -39.23
N THR A 183 -3.86 77.87 -39.52
CA THR A 183 -4.91 78.81 -39.93
C THR A 183 -6.28 78.37 -39.41
N CYS A 184 -6.68 79.03 -38.31
CA CYS A 184 -7.88 79.87 -38.16
C CYS A 184 -9.16 79.57 -38.99
N GLU A 185 -10.30 79.80 -38.31
CA GLU A 185 -11.72 79.87 -38.74
C GLU A 185 -12.48 78.53 -38.86
N LYS A 186 -13.60 78.30 -38.18
CA LYS A 186 -14.67 79.23 -37.76
C LYS A 186 -15.50 78.66 -36.59
#